data_AF-A0A6V7L653-F1
#
_entry.id   AF-A0A6V7L653-F1
#
_cell.length_a   1.000
_cell.length_b   1.000
_cell.length_c   1.000
_cell.angle_alpha   90.00
_cell.angle_beta   90.00
_cell.angle_gamma   90.00
#
_symmetry.space_group_name_H-M   'P 1'
#
loop_
_entity.id
_entity.type
_entity.pdbx_description
1 polymer ?
#
loop_
_entity_poly.entity_id
_entity_poly.type
_entity_poly.pdbx_seq_one_letter_code
_entity_poly.pdbx_strand_id
1 'polypeptide(L)' 'DARAKISQVTEPRGISEGPHWDVENQVLYFVDIRGQAILRYNPATGQTTQAYI' A
#
# COMPACT_ATOMS: atom_id res chain seq x y z
N ASP A 1 11.90 -7.87 25.80
CA ASP A 1 11.10 -6.76 25.24
C ASP A 1 11.22 -6.69 23.72
N ALA A 2 10.41 -7.44 23.00
CA ALA A 2 10.31 -7.30 21.55
C ALA A 2 9.22 -6.28 21.24
N ARG A 3 9.59 -5.00 21.14
CA ARG A 3 8.68 -3.96 20.66
C ARG A 3 8.48 -4.14 19.16
N ALA A 4 7.26 -3.94 18.68
CA ALA A 4 6.99 -3.89 17.25
C ALA A 4 7.83 -2.77 16.62
N LYS A 5 8.51 -3.09 15.51
CA LYS A 5 9.20 -2.10 14.69
C LYS A 5 8.20 -1.50 13.72
N ILE A 6 8.12 -0.17 13.68
CA ILE A 6 7.27 0.58 12.77
C ILE A 6 8.18 1.25 11.74
N SER A 7 7.83 1.14 10.46
CA SER A 7 8.53 1.79 9.36
C SER A 7 7.55 2.26 8.30
N GLN A 8 7.80 3.45 7.74
CA GLN A 8 7.10 3.95 6.57
C GLN A 8 7.52 3.15 5.33
N VAL A 9 6.55 2.71 4.53
CA VAL A 9 6.76 1.84 3.36
C VAL A 9 6.31 2.46 2.03
N THR A 10 5.52 3.53 2.08
CA THR A 10 5.07 4.31 0.92
C THR A 10 5.12 5.80 1.23
N GLU A 11 5.10 6.63 0.18
CA GLU A 11 4.81 8.07 0.34
C GLU A 11 3.38 8.28 0.85
N PRO A 12 3.10 9.39 1.57
CA PRO A 12 1.74 9.76 1.94
C PRO A 12 0.85 9.95 0.70
N ARG A 13 -0.39 9.46 0.78
CA ARG A 13 -1.44 9.63 -0.24
C ARG A 13 -2.66 10.29 0.40
N GLY A 14 -3.64 10.73 -0.40
CA GLY A 14 -4.78 11.54 0.03
C GLY A 14 -5.57 10.96 1.20
N ILE A 15 -6.62 10.21 0.93
CA ILE A 15 -7.32 9.42 1.97
C ILE A 15 -7.12 7.96 1.61
N SER A 16 -6.19 7.31 2.33
CA SER A 16 -5.85 5.91 2.08
C SER A 16 -6.70 4.98 2.93
N GLU A 17 -7.32 3.98 2.30
CA GLU A 17 -8.21 3.03 2.97
C GLU A 17 -8.17 1.65 2.31
N GLY A 18 -8.84 0.68 2.93
CA GLY A 18 -9.06 -0.65 2.37
C GLY A 18 -7.78 -1.46 2.11
N PRO A 19 -6.85 -1.58 3.06
CA PRO A 19 -5.66 -2.41 2.89
C PRO A 19 -6.08 -3.88 2.68
N HIS A 20 -5.60 -4.48 1.59
CA HIS A 20 -5.86 -5.87 1.25
C HIS A 20 -4.56 -6.55 0.84
N TRP A 21 -4.18 -7.60 1.57
CA TRP A 21 -2.98 -8.37 1.26
C TRP A 21 -3.31 -9.52 0.30
N ASP A 22 -2.70 -9.50 -0.88
CA ASP A 22 -2.72 -10.60 -1.83
C ASP A 22 -1.59 -11.58 -1.48
N VAL A 23 -1.97 -12.73 -0.92
CA VAL A 23 -1.04 -13.77 -0.48
C VAL A 23 -0.33 -14.44 -1.66
N GLU A 24 -0.98 -14.59 -2.80
CA GLU A 24 -0.40 -15.28 -3.96
C GLU A 24 0.73 -14.45 -4.56
N ASN A 25 0.49 -13.15 -4.73
CA ASN A 25 1.47 -12.24 -5.35
C ASN A 25 2.36 -11.50 -4.34
N GLN A 26 2.13 -11.68 -3.04
CA GLN A 26 2.85 -11.03 -1.94
C GLN A 26 2.88 -9.49 -2.09
N VAL A 27 1.71 -8.90 -2.33
CA VAL A 27 1.55 -7.45 -2.47
C VAL A 27 0.38 -6.91 -1.67
N LEU A 28 0.47 -5.63 -1.30
CA LEU A 28 -0.58 -4.90 -0.62
C LEU A 28 -1.33 -4.02 -1.62
N TYR A 29 -2.63 -4.24 -1.75
CA TYR A 29 -3.55 -3.33 -2.43
C TYR A 29 -4.19 -2.38 -1.42
N PHE A 30 -4.44 -1.14 -1.84
CA PHE A 30 -5.19 -0.12 -1.08
C PHE A 30 -5.68 0.96 -2.05
N VAL A 31 -6.53 1.87 -1.60
CA VAL A 31 -7.04 2.97 -2.44
C VAL A 31 -6.57 4.33 -1.95
N ASP A 32 -6.50 5.32 -2.83
CA ASP A 32 -6.58 6.74 -2.48
C ASP A 32 -7.94 7.27 -2.93
N ILE A 33 -8.84 7.49 -1.98
CA ILE A 33 -10.23 7.87 -2.23
C ILE A 33 -10.31 9.24 -2.91
N ARG A 34 -9.51 10.21 -2.47
CA ARG A 34 -9.50 11.56 -3.07
C ARG A 34 -8.81 11.57 -4.42
N GLY A 35 -7.77 10.76 -4.58
CA GLY A 35 -7.04 10.61 -5.83
C GLY A 35 -7.71 9.72 -6.87
N GLN A 36 -8.85 9.10 -6.55
CA GLN A 36 -9.56 8.12 -7.38
C GLN A 36 -8.61 7.05 -7.94
N ALA A 37 -7.73 6.52 -7.09
CA ALA A 37 -6.67 5.61 -7.49
C ALA A 37 -6.69 4.31 -6.69
N ILE A 38 -6.42 3.20 -7.38
CA ILE A 38 -6.09 1.90 -6.79
C ILE A 38 -4.58 1.79 -6.77
N LEU A 39 -4.00 1.49 -5.62
CA LEU A 39 -2.56 1.35 -5.40
C LEU A 39 -2.19 -0.10 -5.11
N ARG A 40 -1.01 -0.49 -5.61
CA ARG A 40 -0.38 -1.80 -5.36
C ARG A 40 1.05 -1.56 -4.90
N TYR A 41 1.35 -1.94 -3.67
CA TYR A 41 2.68 -1.89 -3.08
C TYR A 41 3.34 -3.28 -3.07
N ASN A 42 4.55 -3.38 -3.59
CA ASN A 42 5.38 -4.58 -3.55
C ASN A 42 6.50 -4.42 -2.49
N PRO A 43 6.43 -5.11 -1.33
CA PRO A 43 7.47 -5.01 -0.30
C PRO A 43 8.85 -5.51 -0.74
N ALA A 44 8.91 -6.44 -1.69
CA ALA A 44 10.18 -6.98 -2.17
C ALA A 44 10.99 -5.96 -2.98
N THR A 45 10.32 -5.00 -3.64
CA THR A 45 10.98 -3.96 -4.46
C THR A 45 10.84 -2.56 -3.86
N GLY A 46 9.98 -2.38 -2.86
CA GLY A 46 9.60 -1.07 -2.34
C GLY A 46 8.77 -0.23 -3.31
N GLN A 47 8.32 -0.80 -4.43
CA GLN A 47 7.67 -0.03 -5.49
C GLN A 47 6.15 0.02 -5.28
N THR A 48 5.57 1.20 -5.50
CA THR A 48 4.11 1.40 -5.54
C THR A 48 3.69 1.73 -6.96
N THR A 49 2.80 0.93 -7.55
CA THR A 49 2.14 1.22 -8.82
C THR A 49 0.70 1.63 -8.58
N GLN A 50 0.09 2.37 -9.50
CA GLN A 50 -1.28 2.85 -9.37
C GLN A 50 -2.04 2.82 -10.69
N ALA A 51 -3.35 2.61 -10.62
CA ALA A 51 -4.30 2.77 -11.71
C ALA A 51 -5.42 3.72 -11.27
N TYR A 52 -5.92 4.54 -12.18
CA TYR A 52 -6.99 5.50 -11.91
C TYR A 52 -8.35 4.92 -12.29
N ILE A 53 -9.38 5.33 -11.56
CA ILE A 53 -10.79 5.07 -11.84
C ILE A 53 -11.32 6.18 -12.75
#